data_AF-A0A5N5E7C8-F1
#
_entry.id   AF-A0A5N5E7C8-F1
#
_cell.length_a   1.000
_cell.length_b   1.000
_cell.length_c   1.000
_cell.angle_alpha   90.00
_cell.angle_beta   90.00
_cell.angle_gamma   90.00
#
_symmetry.space_group_name_H-M   'P 1'
#
loop_
_entity.id
_entity.type
_entity.pdbx_description
1 polymer ?
#
loop_
_entity_poly.entity_id
_entity_poly.type
_entity_poly.pdbx_seq_one_letter_code
_entity_poly.pdbx_strand_id
1 'polypeptide(L)' 'MLTFIVRYGYVPFMLLGINGAAIALAASGAPKWSLVALILFAVACSFAAERALPYESSWNAPGPDRFRDAVHAFVN' A
#
# COMPACT_ATOMS: atom_id res chain seq x y z
N MET A 1 17.75 11.84 2.32
CA MET A 1 17.84 10.74 1.32
C MET A 1 16.52 9.97 1.22
N LEU A 2 16.00 9.40 2.32
CA LEU A 2 14.74 8.65 2.35
C LEU A 2 13.54 9.40 1.73
N THR A 3 13.32 10.65 2.15
CA THR A 3 12.22 11.49 1.62
C THR A 3 12.30 11.73 0.11
N PHE A 4 13.50 11.88 -0.44
CA PHE A 4 13.71 12.04 -1.89
C PHE A 4 13.35 10.75 -2.63
N ILE A 5 13.79 9.60 -2.11
CA ILE A 5 13.45 8.28 -2.65
C ILE A 5 11.94 8.06 -2.62
N VAL A 6 11.26 8.36 -1.50
CA VAL A 6 9.81 8.21 -1.40
C VAL A 6 9.09 9.16 -2.36
N ARG A 7 9.47 10.44 -2.41
CA ARG A 7 8.82 11.46 -3.26
C ARG A 7 8.81 11.10 -4.74
N TYR A 8 9.91 10.54 -5.26
CA TYR A 8 10.03 10.24 -6.69
C TYR A 8 9.90 8.76 -7.03
N GLY A 9 10.20 7.88 -6.07
CA GLY A 9 10.20 6.43 -6.27
C GLY A 9 8.88 5.75 -5.95
N TYR A 10 8.05 6.32 -5.06
CA TYR A 10 6.79 5.68 -4.64
C TYR A 10 5.84 5.42 -5.80
N VAL A 11 5.57 6.43 -6.63
CA VAL A 11 4.62 6.30 -7.76
C VAL A 11 5.12 5.30 -8.81
N PRO A 12 6.36 5.37 -9.34
CA PRO A 12 6.86 4.37 -10.27
C PRO A 12 6.90 2.96 -9.67
N PHE A 13 7.25 2.82 -8.39
CA PHE A 13 7.27 1.53 -7.70
C PHE A 13 5.87 0.90 -7.61
N MET A 14 4.86 1.68 -7.21
CA MET A 14 3.48 1.20 -7.16
C MET A 14 2.96 0.89 -8.56
N LEU A 15 3.18 1.80 -9.52
CA LEU A 15 2.63 1.67 -10.85
C LEU A 15 3.26 0.51 -11.63
N LEU A 16 4.59 0.40 -11.65
CA LEU A 16 5.29 -0.59 -12.46
C LEU A 16 5.66 -1.83 -11.64
N GLY A 17 6.17 -1.64 -10.43
CA GLY A 17 6.63 -2.74 -9.58
C GLY A 17 5.48 -3.60 -9.08
N ILE A 18 4.53 -3.01 -8.33
CA ILE A 18 3.41 -3.75 -7.75
C ILE A 18 2.47 -4.30 -8.84
N ASN A 19 2.04 -3.48 -9.82
CA ASN A 19 1.17 -4.00 -10.88
C ASN A 19 1.90 -5.00 -11.78
N GLY A 20 3.17 -4.79 -12.10
CA GLY A 20 3.97 -5.74 -12.86
C GLY A 20 4.10 -7.08 -12.14
N ALA A 21 4.34 -7.06 -10.82
CA ALA A 21 4.34 -8.26 -9.99
C ALA A 21 2.97 -8.95 -9.98
N ALA A 22 1.87 -8.20 -9.93
CA ALA A 22 0.53 -8.75 -9.99
C ALA A 22 0.27 -9.47 -11.33
N ILE A 23 0.65 -8.85 -12.45
CA ILE A 23 0.55 -9.46 -13.79
C ILE A 23 1.39 -10.74 -13.85
N ALA A 24 2.63 -10.72 -13.35
CA ALA A 24 3.51 -11.88 -13.35
C ALA A 24 2.96 -13.03 -12.48
N LEU A 25 2.44 -12.73 -11.30
CA LEU A 25 1.78 -13.72 -10.43
C LEU A 25 0.54 -14.31 -11.09
N ALA A 26 -0.30 -13.47 -11.71
CA ALA A 26 -1.49 -13.93 -12.42
C ALA A 26 -1.15 -14.82 -13.62
N ALA A 27 -0.11 -14.48 -14.38
CA ALA A 27 0.32 -15.24 -15.56
C ALA A 27 1.06 -16.54 -15.23
N SER A 28 1.71 -16.64 -14.07
CA SER A 28 2.52 -17.80 -13.68
C SER A 28 1.71 -18.97 -13.10
N GLY A 29 0.40 -18.82 -12.93
CA GLY A 29 -0.42 -19.82 -12.24
C GLY A 29 -0.14 -19.90 -10.74
N ALA A 30 0.49 -18.87 -10.16
CA ALA A 30 0.71 -18.78 -8.74
C ALA A 30 -0.62 -18.87 -7.97
N PRO A 31 -0.61 -19.42 -6.74
CA PRO A 31 -1.84 -19.55 -5.97
C PRO A 31 -2.41 -18.17 -5.65
N LYS A 32 -3.73 -18.02 -5.72
CA LYS A 32 -4.43 -16.73 -5.60
C LYS A 32 -4.11 -15.95 -4.31
N TRP A 33 -3.76 -16.64 -3.22
CA TRP A 33 -3.35 -15.99 -1.97
C TRP A 33 -2.10 -15.13 -2.12
N SER A 34 -1.24 -15.40 -3.11
CA SER A 34 -0.07 -14.57 -3.42
C SER A 34 -0.45 -13.15 -3.84
N LEU A 35 -1.58 -12.99 -4.55
CA LEU A 35 -2.12 -11.67 -4.91
C LEU A 35 -2.64 -10.94 -3.67
N VAL A 36 -3.26 -11.65 -2.73
CA VAL A 36 -3.67 -11.07 -1.44
C VAL A 36 -2.45 -10.59 -0.66
N ALA A 37 -1.39 -11.40 -0.59
CA ALA A 37 -0.13 -11.01 0.05
C ALA A 37 0.50 -9.77 -0.62
N LEU A 38 0.47 -9.70 -1.96
CA LEU A 38 0.97 -8.55 -2.71
C LEU A 38 0.16 -7.28 -2.42
N ILE A 39 -1.16 -7.36 -2.32
CA ILE A 39 -2.02 -6.23 -1.94
C ILE A 39 -1.69 -5.77 -0.51
N LEU A 40 -1.60 -6.69 0.45
CA LEU A 40 -1.24 -6.34 1.83
C LEU A 40 0.13 -5.68 1.92
N PHE A 41 1.09 -6.15 1.14
CA PHE A 41 2.40 -5.54 1.01
C PHE A 41 2.32 -4.12 0.42
N ALA A 42 1.54 -3.92 -0.66
CA ALA A 42 1.33 -2.59 -1.25
C ALA A 42 0.67 -1.61 -0.26
N VAL A 43 -0.32 -2.07 0.51
CA VAL A 43 -0.94 -1.27 1.58
C VAL A 43 0.08 -0.90 2.65
N ALA A 44 0.91 -1.84 3.11
CA ALA A 44 1.98 -1.56 4.07
C ALA A 44 2.99 -0.55 3.52
N CYS A 45 3.38 -0.65 2.26
CA CYS A 45 4.23 0.33 1.59
C CYS A 45 3.57 1.71 1.51
N SER A 46 2.26 1.80 1.29
CA SER A 46 1.52 3.06 1.30
C SER A 46 1.56 3.73 2.68
N PHE A 47 1.28 2.99 3.75
CA PHE A 47 1.43 3.51 5.11
C PHE A 47 2.88 3.90 5.44
N ALA A 48 3.87 3.13 4.99
CA ALA A 48 5.28 3.47 5.21
C ALA A 48 5.68 4.76 4.48
N ALA A 49 5.19 4.96 3.26
CA ALA A 49 5.42 6.17 2.49
C ALA A 49 4.79 7.39 3.17
N GLU A 50 3.53 7.28 3.62
CA GLU A 50 2.83 8.34 4.34
C GLU A 50 3.53 8.68 5.66
N ARG A 51 4.08 7.69 6.38
CA ARG A 51 4.87 7.97 7.60
C ARG A 51 6.23 8.61 7.31
N ALA A 52 6.84 8.30 6.17
CA ALA A 52 8.16 8.82 5.80
C ALA A 52 8.10 10.24 5.19
N LEU A 53 7.00 10.58 4.54
CA LEU A 53 6.73 11.89 3.96
C LEU A 53 5.24 12.22 4.11
N PRO A 54 4.78 12.57 5.32
CA PRO A 54 3.36 12.83 5.57
C PRO A 54 2.89 14.05 4.80
N TYR A 55 1.67 13.96 4.25
CA TYR A 55 1.02 15.13 3.68
C TYR A 55 0.62 16.11 4.80
N GLU A 56 -0.03 15.57 5.84
CA GLU A 56 -0.40 16.26 7.06
C GLU A 56 -0.15 15.32 8.24
N SER A 57 0.68 15.74 9.20
CA SER A 57 1.20 14.85 10.25
C SER A 57 0.10 14.33 11.18
N SER A 58 -0.93 15.15 11.42
CA SER A 58 -2.07 14.77 12.26
C SER A 58 -2.90 13.62 11.70
N TRP A 59 -2.88 13.38 10.39
CA TRP A 59 -3.65 12.29 9.75
C TRP A 59 -3.08 10.89 10.03
N ASN A 60 -1.82 10.80 10.45
CA ASN A 60 -1.20 9.56 10.87
C ASN A 60 -1.50 9.19 12.34
N ALA A 61 -2.24 10.04 13.05
CA ALA A 61 -2.76 9.73 14.38
C ALA A 61 -4.10 8.97 14.26
N PRO A 62 -4.38 8.01 15.15
CA PRO A 62 -5.67 7.32 15.15
C PRO A 62 -6.83 8.31 15.32
N GLY A 63 -7.67 8.42 14.30
CA GLY A 63 -8.92 9.18 14.36
C GLY A 63 -10.03 8.44 15.12
N PRO A 64 -11.09 9.16 15.55
CA PRO A 64 -12.24 8.56 16.22
C PRO A 64 -13.03 7.59 15.34
N ASP A 65 -12.82 7.64 14.03
CA ASP A 65 -13.47 6.82 13.02
C ASP A 65 -12.73 5.53 12.65
N ARG A 66 -11.55 5.28 13.22
CA ARG A 66 -10.72 4.10 12.88
C ARG A 66 -11.50 2.78 12.92
N PHE A 67 -12.40 2.60 13.90
CA PHE A 67 -13.20 1.38 14.00
C PHE A 67 -14.24 1.28 12.87
N ARG A 68 -14.95 2.39 12.60
CA ARG A 68 -15.92 2.48 11.50
C ARG A 68 -15.25 2.13 10.18
N ASP A 69 -14.07 2.68 9.94
CA ASP A 69 -13.32 2.47 8.69
C ASP A 69 -12.80 1.02 8.57
N ALA A 70 -12.35 0.41 9.67
CA ALA A 70 -11.96 -1.00 9.69
C ALA A 70 -13.14 -1.94 9.40
N VAL A 71 -14.32 -1.66 9.96
CA VAL A 71 -15.55 -2.41 9.65
C VAL A 71 -15.90 -2.24 8.17
N HIS A 72 -15.87 -1.02 7.64
CA HIS A 72 -16.12 -0.77 6.22
C HIS A 72 -15.16 -1.52 5.29
N ALA A 73 -13.88 -1.63 5.65
CA ALA A 73 -12.88 -2.36 4.87
C ALA A 73 -13.04 -3.89 4.95
N PHE A 74 -13.70 -4.41 5.99
CA PHE A 74 -13.96 -5.86 6.11
C PHE A 74 -15.23 -6.29 5.37
N VAL A 75 -16.25 -5.42 5.33
CA VAL A 75 -17.56 -5.76 4.73
C VAL A 75 -17.64 -5.45 3.23
N ASN A 76 -16.79 -4.56 2.71
CA ASN A 76 -16.64 -4.29 1.27
C ASN A 76 -15.48 -5.08 0.69
#